data_AF-Q9VS07-F1
#
_entry.id   AF-Q9VS07-F1
#
_cell.length_a   1.000
_cell.length_b   1.000
_cell.length_c   1.000
_cell.angle_alpha   90.00
_cell.angle_beta   90.00
_cell.angle_gamma   90.00
#
_symmetry.space_group_name_H-M   'P 1'
#
loop_
_entity.id
_entity.type
_entity.pdbx_description
1 polymer ?
#
loop_
_entity_poly.entity_id
_entity_poly.type
_entity_poly.pdbx_seq_one_letter_code
_entity_poly.pdbx_strand_id
1 'polypeptide(L)'
;MESAKVLNKLLKEAPKDSKGSKEIEELRNLIIELMKPRLGQLLQILKTRMIASTRDEFQDENEDWWPDYELLSADWRAFTDMNGLLVCTQNALKGLPGDLKAIGEKFDYAYSVAKPITARNKTKNYFLVVELIEDMEDFVTHLSRLCSKNLDERRDLYDLASITKDTGDRIKVKVFDERIFVQLQSRIASLRNYIRDFCALFDAHLESEEEDEFETLDMLAKPQGPLATGTNADKART
;
A
#
# COMPACT_ATOMS: atom_id res chain seq x y z
N MET A 1 -26.27 11.23 -13.63
CA MET A 1 -25.76 11.49 -12.27
C MET A 1 -25.02 12.80 -12.31
N GLU A 2 -25.56 13.83 -11.67
CA GLU A 2 -24.90 15.14 -11.55
C GLU A 2 -23.62 14.97 -10.75
N SER A 3 -22.50 15.51 -11.24
CA SER A 3 -21.26 15.52 -10.48
C SER A 3 -21.50 16.27 -9.18
N ALA A 4 -21.17 15.64 -8.05
CA ALA A 4 -21.05 16.36 -6.80
C ALA A 4 -20.04 17.48 -7.05
N LYS A 5 -20.54 18.73 -7.13
CA LYS A 5 -19.70 19.92 -7.15
C LYS A 5 -18.75 19.78 -5.97
N VAL A 6 -17.49 19.47 -6.28
CA VAL A 6 -16.38 19.34 -5.34
C VAL A 6 -16.35 20.63 -4.53
N LEU A 7 -16.98 20.59 -3.35
CA LEU A 7 -17.17 21.72 -2.43
C LEU A 7 -15.88 22.01 -1.65
N ASN A 8 -14.74 21.62 -2.23
CA ASN A 8 -13.56 21.15 -1.53
C ASN A 8 -12.33 22.03 -1.78
N LYS A 9 -12.51 23.34 -1.98
CA LYS A 9 -11.37 24.26 -1.88
C LYS A 9 -11.20 24.68 -0.42
N LEU A 10 -10.47 23.87 0.36
CA LEU A 10 -10.24 24.15 1.80
C LEU A 10 -9.36 25.39 2.01
N LEU A 11 -8.47 25.65 1.05
CA LEU A 11 -7.74 26.91 0.92
C LEU A 11 -8.51 27.80 -0.06
N LYS A 12 -9.12 28.87 0.45
CA LYS A 12 -9.60 29.96 -0.42
C LYS A 12 -8.40 30.43 -1.22
N GLU A 13 -8.56 30.55 -2.54
CA GLU A 13 -7.54 31.12 -3.43
C GLU A 13 -7.08 32.45 -2.81
N ALA A 14 -5.81 32.49 -2.38
CA ALA A 14 -5.20 33.74 -1.95
C ALA A 14 -5.22 34.71 -3.15
N PRO A 15 -5.19 36.04 -2.95
CA PRO A 15 -5.13 36.98 -4.06
C PRO A 15 -4.02 36.56 -5.03
N LYS A 16 -4.32 36.57 -6.34
CA LYS A 16 -3.30 36.33 -7.37
C LYS A 16 -2.11 37.25 -7.07
N ASP A 17 -0.89 36.71 -7.16
CA ASP A 17 0.38 37.39 -6.84
C ASP A 17 0.68 37.64 -5.35
N SER A 18 -0.11 37.11 -4.43
CA SER A 18 0.23 37.12 -3.00
C SER A 18 1.25 36.03 -2.64
N LYS A 19 2.05 36.25 -1.58
CA LYS A 19 2.92 35.22 -1.01
C LYS A 19 2.14 33.93 -0.71
N GLY A 20 0.89 34.04 -0.25
CA GLY A 20 0.01 32.90 0.02
C GLY A 20 -0.31 32.07 -1.23
N SER A 21 -0.48 32.70 -2.40
CA SER A 21 -0.75 31.98 -3.65
C SER A 21 0.40 31.04 -4.01
N LYS A 22 1.64 31.52 -3.89
CA LYS A 22 2.85 30.73 -4.16
C LYS A 22 2.98 29.55 -3.20
N GLU A 23 2.74 29.75 -1.91
CA GLU A 23 2.83 28.67 -0.91
C GLU A 23 1.74 27.60 -1.11
N ILE A 24 0.54 27.99 -1.55
CA ILE A 24 -0.54 27.05 -1.89
C ILE A 24 -0.16 26.22 -3.14
N GLU A 25 0.46 26.84 -4.14
CA GLU A 25 0.96 26.13 -5.34
C GLU A 25 2.08 25.15 -4.99
N GLU A 26 3.03 25.57 -4.14
CA GLU A 26 4.08 24.67 -3.64
C GLU A 26 3.52 23.49 -2.83
N LEU A 27 2.45 23.71 -2.04
CA LEU A 27 1.74 22.62 -1.35
C LEU A 27 1.12 21.63 -2.36
N ARG A 28 0.47 22.12 -3.41
CA ARG A 28 -0.12 21.26 -4.45
C ARG A 28 0.95 20.43 -5.15
N ASN A 29 2.07 21.05 -5.52
CA ASN A 29 3.19 20.36 -6.15
C ASN A 29 3.77 19.27 -5.24
N LEU A 30 3.93 19.56 -3.95
CA LEU A 30 4.38 18.59 -2.95
C LEU A 30 3.41 17.39 -2.85
N ILE A 31 2.10 17.65 -2.79
CA ILE A 31 1.09 16.58 -2.76
C ILE A 31 1.20 15.70 -4.01
N ILE A 32 1.35 16.31 -5.20
CA ILE A 32 1.48 15.57 -6.46
C ILE A 32 2.75 14.71 -6.47
N GLU A 33 3.88 15.30 -6.10
CA GLU A 33 5.19 14.65 -6.04
C GLU A 33 5.16 13.41 -5.13
N LEU A 34 4.56 13.53 -3.95
CA LEU A 34 4.54 12.46 -2.95
C LEU A 34 3.45 11.42 -3.19
N MET A 35 2.25 11.82 -3.65
CA MET A 35 1.11 10.93 -3.76
C MET A 35 1.00 10.23 -5.12
N LYS A 36 1.47 10.82 -6.22
CA LYS A 36 1.39 10.19 -7.56
C LYS A 36 2.12 8.82 -7.59
N PRO A 37 3.37 8.69 -7.11
CA PRO A 37 4.06 7.40 -7.10
C PRO A 37 3.36 6.36 -6.21
N ARG A 38 2.82 6.79 -5.06
CA ARG A 38 2.10 5.93 -4.11
C ARG A 38 0.85 5.34 -4.72
N LEU A 39 0.04 6.16 -5.40
CA LEU A 39 -1.15 5.67 -6.12
C LEU A 39 -0.79 4.62 -7.16
N GLY A 40 0.33 4.78 -7.84
CA GLY A 40 0.86 3.80 -8.79
C GLY A 40 1.20 2.46 -8.17
N GLN A 41 1.97 2.47 -7.08
CA GLN A 41 2.32 1.26 -6.35
C GLN A 41 1.08 0.53 -5.82
N LEU A 42 0.13 1.28 -5.23
CA LEU A 42 -1.13 0.72 -4.74
C LEU A 42 -1.97 0.13 -5.89
N LEU A 43 -2.02 0.80 -7.04
CA LEU A 43 -2.71 0.28 -8.22
C LEU A 43 -2.10 -1.03 -8.71
N GLN A 44 -0.77 -1.13 -8.78
CA GLN A 44 -0.11 -2.37 -9.17
C GLN A 44 -0.48 -3.53 -8.24
N ILE A 45 -0.49 -3.30 -6.92
CA ILE A 45 -0.95 -4.28 -5.92
C ILE A 45 -2.42 -4.67 -6.13
N LEU A 46 -3.30 -3.72 -6.47
CA LEU A 46 -4.72 -3.99 -6.75
C LEU A 46 -4.96 -4.76 -8.04
N LYS A 47 -4.05 -4.64 -9.01
CA LYS A 47 -4.09 -5.41 -10.26
C LYS A 47 -3.71 -6.88 -10.04
N THR A 48 -3.08 -7.24 -8.90
CA THR A 48 -2.77 -8.64 -8.56
C THR A 48 -4.03 -9.50 -8.48
N ARG A 49 -3.93 -10.74 -8.98
CA ARG A 49 -5.00 -11.75 -8.92
C ARG A 49 -4.46 -13.02 -8.27
N MET A 50 -5.21 -13.58 -7.32
CA MET A 50 -4.97 -14.91 -6.79
C MET A 50 -5.80 -15.90 -7.61
N ILE A 51 -5.16 -16.90 -8.19
CA ILE A 51 -5.80 -17.89 -9.06
C ILE A 51 -5.41 -19.28 -8.58
N ALA A 52 -6.38 -20.18 -8.51
CA ALA A 52 -6.10 -21.58 -8.23
C ALA A 52 -5.20 -22.16 -9.33
N SER A 53 -4.09 -22.77 -8.94
CA SER A 53 -3.12 -23.35 -9.85
C SER A 53 -2.68 -24.68 -9.24
N THR A 54 -2.95 -25.77 -9.96
CA THR A 54 -2.40 -27.08 -9.63
C THR A 54 -1.10 -27.22 -10.40
N ARG A 55 -0.01 -27.51 -9.70
CA ARG A 55 1.27 -27.75 -10.37
C ARG A 55 1.41 -29.24 -10.64
N ASP A 56 0.54 -29.74 -11.52
CA ASP A 56 0.49 -31.15 -11.94
C ASP A 56 1.80 -31.63 -12.61
N GLU A 57 2.73 -30.70 -12.88
CA GLU A 57 4.06 -30.95 -13.44
C GLU A 57 5.04 -31.55 -12.41
N PHE A 58 4.81 -31.39 -11.11
CA PHE A 58 5.64 -32.00 -10.07
C PHE A 58 5.10 -33.39 -9.73
N GLN A 59 5.70 -34.42 -10.34
CA GLN A 59 5.39 -35.82 -10.02
C GLN A 59 5.97 -36.30 -8.68
N ASP A 60 6.78 -35.47 -8.01
CA ASP A 60 7.34 -35.80 -6.71
C ASP A 60 6.44 -35.25 -5.59
N GLU A 61 5.86 -36.16 -4.79
CA GLU A 61 5.10 -35.84 -3.58
C GLU A 61 5.90 -34.98 -2.58
N ASN A 62 7.24 -34.97 -2.69
CA ASN A 62 8.11 -34.11 -1.89
C ASN A 62 8.23 -32.68 -2.43
N GLU A 63 7.91 -32.44 -3.70
CA GLU A 63 8.01 -31.13 -4.35
C GLU A 63 6.65 -30.42 -4.41
N ASP A 64 5.56 -31.17 -4.53
CA ASP A 64 4.20 -30.62 -4.53
C ASP A 64 3.68 -30.36 -3.11
N TRP A 65 4.33 -29.45 -2.38
CA TRP A 65 3.89 -29.00 -1.05
C TRP A 65 3.30 -27.58 -1.05
N TRP A 66 3.30 -26.93 -2.21
CA TRP A 66 2.86 -25.54 -2.39
C TRP A 66 1.32 -25.43 -2.28
N PRO A 67 0.76 -24.36 -1.68
CA PRO A 67 -0.69 -24.17 -1.72
C PRO A 67 -1.14 -23.96 -3.18
N ASP A 68 -2.19 -24.65 -3.62
CA ASP A 68 -2.66 -24.67 -5.03
C ASP A 68 -3.20 -23.32 -5.53
N TYR A 69 -2.37 -22.28 -5.56
CA TYR A 69 -2.64 -20.96 -6.08
C TYR A 69 -1.35 -20.27 -6.54
N GLU A 70 -1.51 -19.32 -7.46
CA GLU A 70 -0.48 -18.38 -7.87
C GLU A 70 -0.99 -16.95 -7.79
N LEU A 71 -0.08 -16.00 -7.53
CA LEU A 71 -0.39 -14.59 -7.64
C LEU A 71 0.14 -14.05 -8.97
N LEU A 72 -0.79 -13.61 -9.79
CA LEU A 72 -0.49 -13.06 -11.10
C LEU A 72 -0.53 -11.54 -11.05
N SER A 73 0.40 -10.90 -11.77
CA SER A 73 0.34 -9.48 -12.08
C SER A 73 -0.76 -9.17 -13.11
N ALA A 74 -0.94 -7.89 -13.44
CA ALA A 74 -1.90 -7.44 -14.46
C ALA A 74 -1.72 -8.16 -15.81
N ASP A 75 -0.47 -8.49 -16.16
CA ASP A 75 -0.08 -9.16 -17.40
C ASP A 75 -0.16 -10.68 -17.30
N TRP A 76 -0.85 -11.22 -16.28
CA TRP A 76 -1.05 -12.65 -16.04
C TRP A 76 0.25 -13.44 -15.85
N ARG A 77 1.33 -12.77 -15.47
CA ARG A 77 2.60 -13.41 -15.12
C ARG A 77 2.62 -13.71 -13.64
N ALA A 78 2.96 -14.95 -13.29
CA ALA A 78 3.25 -15.31 -11.92
C ALA A 78 4.39 -14.42 -11.43
N PHE A 79 4.08 -13.60 -10.43
CA PHE A 79 5.01 -12.60 -9.93
C PHE A 79 5.61 -13.08 -8.60
N THR A 80 4.76 -13.51 -7.66
CA THR A 80 5.20 -13.86 -6.31
C THR A 80 4.17 -14.69 -5.55
N ASP A 81 4.43 -14.99 -4.28
CA ASP A 81 3.51 -15.62 -3.34
C ASP A 81 2.91 -14.61 -2.36
N MET A 82 2.06 -15.04 -1.43
CA MET A 82 1.48 -14.11 -0.45
C MET A 82 2.52 -13.38 0.42
N ASN A 83 3.69 -13.99 0.69
CA ASN A 83 4.78 -13.32 1.39
C ASN A 83 5.34 -12.16 0.56
N GLY A 84 5.62 -12.38 -0.72
CA GLY A 84 6.05 -11.30 -1.60
C GLY A 84 5.01 -10.19 -1.78
N LEU A 85 3.72 -10.52 -1.84
CA LEU A 85 2.65 -9.51 -1.90
C LEU A 85 2.59 -8.64 -0.63
N LEU A 86 2.74 -9.26 0.54
CA LEU A 86 2.79 -8.55 1.82
C LEU A 86 4.01 -7.63 1.91
N VAL A 87 5.18 -8.10 1.47
CA VAL A 87 6.41 -7.30 1.41
C VAL A 87 6.28 -6.12 0.42
N CYS A 88 5.75 -6.36 -0.78
CA CYS A 88 5.44 -5.29 -1.74
C CYS A 88 4.52 -4.23 -1.14
N THR A 89 3.51 -4.67 -0.39
CA THR A 89 2.60 -3.77 0.29
C THR A 89 3.31 -2.95 1.37
N GLN A 90 4.13 -3.57 2.22
CA GLN A 90 4.93 -2.83 3.20
C GLN A 90 5.85 -1.81 2.53
N ASN A 91 6.48 -2.16 1.41
CA ASN A 91 7.33 -1.26 0.65
C ASN A 91 6.55 -0.07 0.07
N ALA A 92 5.33 -0.29 -0.43
CA ALA A 92 4.45 0.77 -0.93
C ALA A 92 3.96 1.72 0.18
N LEU A 93 3.79 1.22 1.40
CA LEU A 93 3.37 2.01 2.57
C LEU A 93 4.54 2.72 3.25
N LYS A 94 5.78 2.27 3.00
CA LYS A 94 6.97 2.79 3.64
C LYS A 94 7.17 4.26 3.26
N GLY A 95 7.36 5.09 4.27
CA GLY A 95 7.58 6.53 4.10
C GLY A 95 6.31 7.36 4.01
N LEU A 96 5.15 6.77 3.68
CA LEU A 96 3.89 7.49 3.53
C LEU A 96 3.48 8.29 4.79
N PRO A 97 3.68 7.82 6.03
CA PRO A 97 3.43 8.67 7.21
C PRO A 97 4.36 9.90 7.28
N GLY A 98 5.62 9.75 6.85
CA GLY A 98 6.55 10.88 6.75
C GLY A 98 6.16 11.87 5.64
N ASP A 99 5.67 11.33 4.51
CA ASP A 99 5.15 12.12 3.39
C ASP A 99 3.92 12.94 3.81
N LEU A 100 2.99 12.33 4.56
CA LEU A 100 1.81 12.98 5.13
C LEU A 100 2.18 14.08 6.12
N LYS A 101 3.14 13.82 7.01
CA LYS A 101 3.66 14.83 7.94
C LYS A 101 4.26 16.04 7.20
N ALA A 102 5.05 15.81 6.16
CA ALA A 102 5.63 16.89 5.35
C ALA A 102 4.55 17.74 4.65
N ILE A 103 3.49 17.09 4.15
CA ILE A 103 2.31 17.79 3.61
C ILE A 103 1.61 18.60 4.70
N GLY A 104 1.45 18.06 5.91
CA GLY A 104 0.87 18.76 7.05
C GLY A 104 1.65 20.02 7.46
N GLU A 105 2.98 19.93 7.53
CA GLU A 105 3.86 21.06 7.82
C GLU A 105 3.77 22.14 6.73
N LYS A 106 3.78 21.74 5.45
CA LYS A 106 3.64 22.68 4.33
C LYS A 106 2.25 23.31 4.30
N PHE A 107 1.20 22.55 4.64
CA PHE A 107 -0.16 23.04 4.76
C PHE A 107 -0.28 24.10 5.86
N ASP A 108 0.28 23.85 7.05
CA ASP A 108 0.24 24.82 8.15
C ASP A 108 0.93 26.14 7.78
N TYR A 109 2.08 26.05 7.11
CA TYR A 109 2.81 27.22 6.62
C TYR A 109 2.03 27.98 5.53
N ALA A 110 1.53 27.28 4.51
CA ALA A 110 0.74 27.88 3.44
C ALA A 110 -0.53 28.55 3.98
N TYR A 111 -1.21 27.90 4.92
CA TYR A 111 -2.37 28.46 5.61
C TYR A 111 -2.03 29.74 6.38
N SER A 112 -0.93 29.73 7.13
CA SER A 112 -0.48 30.87 7.93
C SER A 112 -0.10 32.08 7.10
N VAL A 113 0.50 31.87 5.92
CA VAL A 113 0.87 32.94 4.98
C VAL A 113 -0.33 33.48 4.20
N ALA A 114 -1.30 32.61 3.86
CA ALA A 114 -2.47 33.00 3.07
C ALA A 114 -3.56 33.73 3.88
N LYS A 115 -3.58 33.57 5.21
CA LYS A 115 -4.59 34.22 6.05
C LYS A 115 -4.16 35.62 6.49
N PRO A 116 -5.09 36.59 6.56
CA PRO A 116 -4.81 37.89 7.14
C PRO A 116 -4.37 37.72 8.61
N ILE A 117 -3.37 38.49 9.04
CA ILE A 117 -2.84 38.53 10.42
C ILE A 117 -3.97 38.72 11.47
N THR A 118 -5.12 39.27 11.05
CA THR A 118 -6.30 39.49 11.91
C THR A 118 -7.09 38.22 12.24
N ALA A 119 -6.86 37.10 11.55
CA ALA A 119 -7.49 35.83 11.88
C ALA A 119 -6.77 35.19 13.08
N ARG A 120 -7.22 35.53 14.30
CA ARG A 120 -6.65 34.96 15.54
C ARG A 120 -6.79 33.44 15.66
N ASN A 121 -7.82 32.87 15.03
CA ASN A 121 -8.17 31.46 15.20
C ASN A 121 -8.14 30.73 13.86
N LYS A 122 -7.61 29.50 13.88
CA LYS A 122 -7.68 28.57 12.74
C LYS A 122 -9.14 28.20 12.49
N THR A 123 -9.52 28.08 11.22
CA THR A 123 -10.90 27.77 10.82
C THR A 123 -11.25 26.30 11.06
N LYS A 124 -12.54 25.94 11.14
CA LYS A 124 -13.00 24.54 11.15
C LYS A 124 -12.37 23.70 10.02
N ASN A 125 -12.31 24.26 8.81
CA ASN A 125 -11.68 23.60 7.66
C ASN A 125 -10.19 23.32 7.84
N TYR A 126 -9.48 24.11 8.66
CA TYR A 126 -8.07 23.83 8.95
C TYR A 126 -7.96 22.57 9.82
N PHE A 127 -8.76 22.49 10.88
CA PHE A 127 -8.75 21.34 11.78
C PHE A 127 -9.20 20.07 11.05
N LEU A 128 -10.17 20.16 10.14
CA LEU A 128 -10.56 19.03 9.29
C LEU A 128 -9.40 18.49 8.44
N VAL A 129 -8.53 19.36 7.89
CA VAL A 129 -7.35 18.87 7.14
C VAL A 129 -6.38 18.15 8.05
N VAL A 130 -6.10 18.71 9.24
CA VAL A 130 -5.18 18.11 10.21
C VAL A 130 -5.69 16.75 10.65
N GLU A 131 -6.98 16.65 11.01
CA GLU A 131 -7.65 15.39 11.36
C GLU A 131 -7.56 14.37 10.22
N LEU A 132 -7.77 14.78 8.96
CA LEU A 132 -7.65 13.88 7.81
C LEU A 132 -6.22 13.37 7.58
N ILE A 133 -5.21 14.20 7.81
CA ILE A 133 -3.80 13.79 7.72
C ILE A 133 -3.50 12.77 8.82
N GLU A 134 -3.91 13.05 10.06
CA GLU A 134 -3.75 12.14 11.21
C GLU A 134 -4.47 10.80 10.95
N ASP A 135 -5.72 10.83 10.49
CA ASP A 135 -6.49 9.63 10.16
C ASP A 135 -5.81 8.77 9.06
N MET A 136 -5.22 9.42 8.05
CA MET A 136 -4.46 8.73 7.01
C MET A 136 -3.15 8.12 7.55
N GLU A 137 -2.42 8.85 8.39
CA GLU A 137 -1.20 8.35 9.04
C GLU A 137 -1.50 7.12 9.91
N ASP A 138 -2.58 7.17 10.68
CA ASP A 138 -3.06 6.06 11.50
C ASP A 138 -3.49 4.87 10.64
N PHE A 139 -4.24 5.11 9.56
CA PHE A 139 -4.64 4.04 8.64
C PHE A 139 -3.43 3.31 8.07
N VAL A 140 -2.44 4.06 7.58
CA VAL A 140 -1.22 3.51 6.97
C VAL A 140 -0.39 2.75 8.00
N THR A 141 -0.25 3.29 9.21
CA THR A 141 0.46 2.65 10.32
C THR A 141 -0.21 1.33 10.72
N HIS A 142 -1.54 1.32 10.84
CA HIS A 142 -2.30 0.11 11.15
C HIS A 142 -2.18 -0.94 10.04
N LEU A 143 -2.23 -0.53 8.77
CA LEU A 143 -2.05 -1.44 7.64
C LEU A 143 -0.64 -2.03 7.61
N SER A 144 0.40 -1.23 7.84
CA SER A 144 1.79 -1.71 7.91
C SER A 144 2.00 -2.71 9.06
N ARG A 145 1.42 -2.45 10.22
CA ARG A 145 1.41 -3.39 11.37
C ARG A 145 0.66 -4.68 11.04
N LEU A 146 -0.49 -4.59 10.36
CA LEU A 146 -1.24 -5.76 9.92
C LEU A 146 -0.41 -6.62 8.96
N CYS A 147 0.27 -6.01 7.98
CA CYS A 147 1.16 -6.74 7.08
C CYS A 147 2.27 -7.46 7.84
N SER A 148 2.90 -6.79 8.82
CA SER A 148 3.97 -7.39 9.65
C SER A 148 3.45 -8.58 10.45
N LYS A 149 2.31 -8.41 11.11
CA LYS A 149 1.64 -9.49 11.86
C LYS A 149 1.29 -10.68 10.96
N ASN A 150 0.76 -10.41 9.76
CA ASN A 150 0.40 -11.46 8.81
C ASN A 150 1.62 -12.20 8.27
N LEU A 151 2.76 -11.53 8.08
CA LEU A 151 4.03 -12.17 7.70
C LEU A 151 4.50 -13.15 8.77
N ASP A 152 4.46 -12.75 10.04
CA ASP A 152 4.85 -13.61 11.17
C ASP A 152 3.91 -14.83 11.28
N GLU A 153 2.59 -14.61 11.28
CA GLU A 153 1.61 -15.71 11.34
C GLU A 153 1.70 -16.65 10.13
N ARG A 154 1.95 -16.11 8.92
CA ARG A 154 2.16 -16.94 7.73
C ARG A 154 3.38 -17.82 7.88
N ARG A 155 4.48 -17.27 8.40
CA ARG A 155 5.73 -18.00 8.60
C ARG A 155 5.53 -19.18 9.54
N ASP A 156 4.83 -18.99 10.66
CA ASP A 156 4.56 -20.07 11.61
C ASP A 156 3.73 -21.21 10.96
N LEU A 157 2.70 -20.85 10.17
CA LEU A 157 1.87 -21.83 9.45
C LEU A 157 2.66 -22.56 8.36
N TYR A 158 3.48 -21.81 7.62
CA TYR A 158 4.35 -22.35 6.58
C TYR A 158 5.38 -23.32 7.16
N ASP A 159 6.08 -22.91 8.23
CA ASP A 159 7.09 -23.72 8.90
C ASP A 159 6.44 -25.02 9.41
N LEU A 160 5.27 -24.94 10.05
CA LEU A 160 4.51 -26.13 10.47
C LEU A 160 4.16 -27.05 9.29
N ALA A 161 3.56 -26.51 8.23
CA ALA A 161 3.17 -27.30 7.05
C ALA A 161 4.37 -27.93 6.33
N SER A 162 5.51 -27.24 6.31
CA SER A 162 6.76 -27.75 5.74
C SER A 162 7.34 -28.92 6.53
N ILE A 163 7.17 -28.91 7.86
CA ILE A 163 7.65 -29.94 8.77
C ILE A 163 6.73 -31.17 8.73
N THR A 164 5.42 -30.96 8.86
CA THR A 164 4.46 -32.07 8.93
C THR A 164 4.21 -32.71 7.56
N LYS A 165 4.34 -31.91 6.49
CA LYS A 165 3.90 -32.24 5.14
C LYS A 165 2.43 -32.69 5.07
N ASP A 166 1.64 -32.39 6.10
CA ASP A 166 0.24 -32.81 6.22
C ASP A 166 -0.66 -31.95 5.32
N THR A 167 -1.59 -32.60 4.60
CA THR A 167 -2.54 -31.91 3.72
C THR A 167 -3.41 -30.90 4.49
N GLY A 168 -3.79 -31.21 5.73
CA GLY A 168 -4.56 -30.31 6.58
C GLY A 168 -3.80 -29.02 6.91
N ASP A 169 -2.50 -29.11 7.19
CA ASP A 169 -1.66 -27.94 7.44
C ASP A 169 -1.45 -27.09 6.17
N ARG A 170 -1.30 -27.72 5.00
CA ARG A 170 -1.27 -27.01 3.71
C ARG A 170 -2.57 -26.25 3.44
N ILE A 171 -3.72 -26.89 3.71
CA ILE A 171 -5.04 -26.23 3.59
C ILE A 171 -5.13 -25.03 4.54
N LYS A 172 -4.58 -25.11 5.77
CA LYS A 172 -4.54 -23.96 6.68
C LYS A 172 -3.76 -22.79 6.08
N VAL A 173 -2.59 -23.04 5.49
CA VAL A 173 -1.79 -22.00 4.80
C VAL A 173 -2.61 -21.37 3.67
N LYS A 174 -3.24 -22.18 2.82
CA LYS A 174 -4.07 -21.68 1.71
C LYS A 174 -5.25 -20.83 2.18
N VAL A 175 -6.02 -21.31 3.17
CA VAL A 175 -7.17 -20.58 3.73
C VAL A 175 -6.73 -19.26 4.37
N PHE A 176 -5.58 -19.27 5.05
CA PHE A 176 -4.98 -18.07 5.63
C PHE A 176 -4.59 -17.06 4.55
N ASP A 177 -3.91 -17.52 3.50
CA ASP A 177 -3.48 -16.72 2.36
C ASP A 177 -4.66 -16.10 1.61
N GLU A 178 -5.71 -16.87 1.29
CA GLU A 178 -6.93 -16.38 0.65
C GLU A 178 -7.62 -15.30 1.49
N ARG A 179 -7.74 -15.52 2.80
CA ARG A 179 -8.35 -14.54 3.73
C ARG A 179 -7.58 -13.24 3.74
N ILE A 180 -6.25 -13.30 3.83
CA ILE A 180 -5.41 -12.10 3.86
C ILE A 180 -5.43 -11.40 2.53
N PHE A 181 -5.41 -12.13 1.41
CA PHE A 181 -5.49 -11.55 0.08
C PHE A 181 -6.73 -10.67 -0.06
N VAL A 182 -7.91 -11.18 0.31
CA VAL A 182 -9.17 -10.42 0.25
C VAL A 182 -9.13 -9.18 1.16
N GLN A 183 -8.63 -9.34 2.40
CA GLN A 183 -8.50 -8.22 3.34
C GLN A 183 -7.54 -7.14 2.83
N LEU A 184 -6.41 -7.55 2.26
CA LEU A 184 -5.38 -6.66 1.73
C LEU A 184 -5.90 -5.86 0.55
N GLN A 185 -6.55 -6.53 -0.42
CA GLN A 185 -7.17 -5.89 -1.58
C GLN A 185 -8.17 -4.79 -1.15
N SER A 186 -9.04 -5.10 -0.18
CA SER A 186 -10.01 -4.13 0.36
C SER A 186 -9.34 -2.92 1.04
N ARG A 187 -8.30 -3.15 1.84
CA ARG A 187 -7.56 -2.08 2.55
C ARG A 187 -6.77 -1.19 1.59
N ILE A 188 -6.13 -1.78 0.59
CA ILE A 188 -5.37 -1.05 -0.44
C ILE A 188 -6.33 -0.23 -1.32
N ALA A 189 -7.49 -0.78 -1.67
CA ALA A 189 -8.51 -0.04 -2.41
C ALA A 189 -9.03 1.16 -1.60
N SER A 190 -9.27 0.95 -0.30
CA SER A 190 -9.68 2.02 0.61
C SER A 190 -8.61 3.11 0.72
N LEU A 191 -7.33 2.75 0.89
CA LEU A 191 -6.22 3.70 0.95
C LEU A 191 -6.09 4.49 -0.36
N ARG A 192 -6.17 3.82 -1.50
CA ARG A 192 -6.10 4.47 -2.82
C ARG A 192 -7.21 5.51 -2.99
N ASN A 193 -8.44 5.18 -2.57
CA ASN A 193 -9.56 6.12 -2.60
C ASN A 193 -9.33 7.28 -1.63
N TYR A 194 -8.85 6.99 -0.42
CA TYR A 194 -8.56 8.01 0.58
C TYR A 194 -7.51 9.02 0.07
N ILE A 195 -6.42 8.55 -0.53
CA ILE A 195 -5.41 9.42 -1.14
C ILE A 195 -6.02 10.27 -2.26
N ARG A 196 -6.85 9.69 -3.14
CA ARG A 196 -7.51 10.43 -4.22
C ARG A 196 -8.44 11.52 -3.69
N ASP A 197 -9.26 11.18 -2.71
CA ASP A 197 -10.18 12.12 -2.07
C ASP A 197 -9.40 13.24 -1.36
N PHE A 198 -8.31 12.89 -0.68
CA PHE A 198 -7.40 13.84 -0.05
C PHE A 198 -6.80 14.81 -1.07
N CYS A 199 -6.24 14.32 -2.18
CA CYS A 199 -5.67 15.16 -3.22
C CYS A 199 -6.71 16.09 -3.87
N ALA A 200 -7.95 15.62 -4.03
CA ALA A 200 -9.06 16.44 -4.52
C ALA A 200 -9.41 17.61 -3.59
N LEU A 201 -9.10 17.54 -2.28
CA LEU A 201 -9.29 18.66 -1.34
C LEU A 201 -8.34 19.85 -1.59
N PHE A 202 -7.29 19.63 -2.38
CA PHE A 202 -6.28 20.65 -2.68
C PHE A 202 -6.30 21.09 -4.14
N ASP A 203 -7.25 20.62 -4.97
CA ASP A 203 -7.19 20.69 -6.44
C ASP A 203 -5.87 20.08 -6.99
N ALA A 204 -5.28 19.12 -6.28
CA ALA A 204 -4.11 18.38 -6.75
C ALA A 204 -4.60 17.26 -7.68
N HIS A 205 -4.81 17.60 -8.95
CA HIS A 205 -5.28 16.66 -9.95
C HIS A 205 -4.18 15.65 -10.28
N LEU A 206 -4.32 14.45 -9.72
CA LEU A 206 -3.53 13.28 -10.07
C LEU A 206 -4.15 12.62 -11.31
N GLU A 207 -4.20 13.35 -12.42
CA GLU A 207 -4.59 12.78 -13.71
C GLU A 207 -3.48 11.83 -14.17
N SER A 208 -3.73 10.52 -14.05
CA SER A 208 -2.91 9.49 -14.65
C SER A 208 -3.69 8.85 -15.80
N GLU A 209 -3.60 9.45 -16.99
CA GLU A 209 -3.67 8.63 -18.22
C GLU A 209 -2.49 7.62 -18.26
N GLU A 210 -1.48 7.80 -17.41
CA GLU A 210 -0.34 6.90 -17.18
C GLU A 210 -0.64 5.82 -16.10
N GLU A 211 -1.78 5.13 -16.14
CA GLU A 211 -1.95 3.90 -15.32
C GLU A 211 -1.08 2.71 -15.82
N ASP A 212 -0.33 2.92 -16.92
CA ASP A 212 0.52 1.94 -17.60
C ASP A 212 2.03 2.11 -17.33
N GLU A 213 2.50 3.24 -16.77
CA GLU A 213 3.95 3.49 -16.60
C GLU A 213 4.53 3.13 -15.22
N PHE A 214 3.74 2.58 -14.31
CA PHE A 214 4.26 2.21 -13.00
C PHE A 214 5.13 0.95 -13.10
N GLU A 215 6.37 1.04 -12.56
CA GLU A 215 7.33 -0.07 -12.50
C GLU A 215 6.64 -1.39 -12.15
N THR A 216 6.95 -2.44 -12.91
CA THR A 216 6.37 -3.75 -12.70
C THR A 216 6.67 -4.22 -11.27
N LEU A 217 5.68 -4.84 -10.65
CA LEU A 217 5.79 -5.42 -9.31
C LEU A 217 7.06 -6.29 -9.14
N ASP A 218 7.56 -6.90 -10.22
CA ASP A 218 8.84 -7.62 -10.32
C ASP A 218 10.04 -6.87 -9.70
N MET A 219 10.05 -5.52 -9.75
CA MET A 219 11.12 -4.73 -9.13
C MET A 219 10.94 -4.56 -7.61
N LEU A 220 9.72 -4.76 -7.10
CA LEU A 220 9.35 -4.60 -5.68
C LEU A 220 9.46 -5.91 -4.88
N ALA A 221 9.22 -7.08 -5.49
CA ALA A 221 9.54 -8.36 -4.86
C ALA A 221 10.77 -8.97 -5.51
N LYS A 222 11.87 -9.02 -4.76
CA LYS A 222 12.91 -10.00 -5.07
C LYS A 222 12.36 -11.39 -4.72
N PRO A 223 12.39 -12.36 -5.64
CA PRO A 223 12.12 -13.75 -5.31
C PRO A 223 13.01 -14.15 -4.14
N GLN A 224 12.43 -14.52 -3.00
CA GLN A 224 13.20 -15.19 -1.96
C GLN A 224 13.41 -16.62 -2.44
N GLY A 225 14.68 -16.95 -2.76
CA GLY A 225 15.06 -18.33 -3.04
C GLY A 225 14.76 -19.25 -1.84
N PRO A 226 14.94 -20.57 -1.99
CA PRO A 226 14.69 -21.51 -0.92
C PRO A 226 15.40 -21.03 0.35
N LEU A 227 14.65 -20.94 1.46
CA LEU A 227 15.24 -20.69 2.78
C LEU A 227 16.40 -21.67 2.94
N ALA A 228 17.60 -21.15 3.17
CA ALA A 228 18.77 -21.99 3.39
C ALA A 228 18.47 -22.91 4.58
N THR A 229 18.12 -24.16 4.29
CA THR A 229 18.09 -25.21 5.28
C THR A 229 19.51 -25.33 5.79
N GLY A 230 19.70 -24.90 7.04
CA GLY A 230 20.93 -25.07 7.76
C GLY A 230 21.31 -26.55 7.72
N THR A 231 22.23 -26.87 6.83
CA THR A 231 23.09 -28.03 6.90
C THR A 231 23.69 -28.07 8.29
N ASN A 232 23.36 -29.09 9.10
CA ASN A 232 24.23 -29.77 10.07
C ASN A 232 23.42 -30.63 11.09
N ALA A 233 22.86 -31.75 10.65
CA ALA A 233 22.50 -32.96 11.44
C ALA A 233 21.85 -33.93 10.44
N ASP A 234 22.24 -35.17 10.16
CA ASP A 234 23.01 -36.19 10.86
C ASP A 234 23.74 -37.00 9.78
N LYS A 235 25.07 -37.04 9.83
CA LYS A 235 25.90 -38.08 9.20
C LYS A 235 26.89 -38.59 10.24
N ALA A 236 26.36 -39.22 11.27
CA ALA A 236 27.11 -40.06 12.20
C ALA A 236 26.14 -41.04 12.89
N ARG A 237 26.48 -42.34 12.84
CA ARG A 237 25.68 -43.54 13.23
C ARG A 237 24.72 -43.98 12.11
N THR A 238 24.83 -45.16 11.51
CA THR A 238 25.46 -46.43 11.90
C THR A 238 25.82 -47.20 10.64
#